data_AF-A0A931Y4C2-F1
#
_entry.id   AF-A0A931Y4C2-F1
#
_cell.length_a   1.000
_cell.length_b   1.000
_cell.length_c   1.000
_cell.angle_alpha   90.00
_cell.angle_beta   90.00
_cell.angle_gamma   90.00
#
_symmetry.space_group_name_H-M   'P 1'
#
loop_
_entity.id
_entity.type
_entity.pdbx_description
1 polymer ?
#
loop_
_entity_poly.entity_id
_entity_poly.type
_entity_poly.pdbx_seq_one_letter_code
_entity_poly.pdbx_strand_id
1 'polypeptide(L)'
;MPDQARDDSPRDRGERGRFARGNGLARVGGRARAGKTRLADRLGLRRLDDGAAFGPYKAAAVSFRRAQCAELARSVGGGYCGPAPSSLVASAALQLAWSRYLGDLAAETGDPELAMRASRLAADSRQSLLAAHELCAREAAVRPRKSRLDELREEWSRPDDDTTDGGSGDGQA
;
A
#
# COMPACT_ATOMS: atom_id res chain seq x y z
N MET A 1 11.78 -5.88 -20.69
CA MET A 1 10.94 -4.67 -20.76
C MET A 1 9.51 -5.11 -20.46
N PRO A 2 8.80 -4.58 -19.45
CA PRO A 2 7.41 -4.99 -19.24
C PRO A 2 6.54 -4.30 -20.29
N ASP A 3 6.06 -5.11 -21.23
CA ASP A 3 5.51 -4.68 -22.53
C ASP A 3 3.98 -4.71 -22.55
N GLN A 4 3.30 -4.25 -21.48
CA GLN A 4 1.83 -4.19 -21.42
C GLN A 4 1.31 -3.06 -20.50
N ALA A 5 1.69 -1.81 -20.75
CA ALA A 5 0.90 -0.67 -20.27
C ALA A 5 -0.22 -0.44 -21.28
N ARG A 6 -1.45 -0.82 -20.93
CA ARG A 6 -2.64 -0.58 -21.75
C ARG A 6 -2.85 0.94 -21.89
N ASP A 7 -3.16 1.41 -23.10
CA ASP A 7 -3.40 2.84 -23.34
C ASP A 7 -4.54 3.37 -22.46
N ASP A 8 -4.35 4.58 -21.90
CA ASP A 8 -5.36 5.32 -21.14
C ASP A 8 -6.61 5.49 -22.03
N SER A 9 -7.67 4.76 -21.72
CA SER A 9 -8.93 4.91 -22.45
C SER A 9 -9.62 6.21 -22.00
N PRO A 10 -10.03 7.09 -22.92
CA PRO A 10 -10.84 8.26 -22.58
C PRO A 10 -12.10 7.94 -21.78
N ARG A 11 -12.59 6.69 -21.84
CA ARG A 11 -13.76 6.20 -21.08
C ARG A 11 -13.49 6.02 -19.58
N ASP A 12 -12.24 6.10 -19.13
CA ASP A 12 -11.89 5.98 -17.72
C ASP A 12 -12.16 7.26 -16.91
N ARG A 13 -12.35 8.41 -17.57
CA ARG A 13 -12.68 9.70 -16.94
C ARG A 13 -13.95 10.29 -17.56
N GLY A 14 -14.94 10.65 -16.75
CA GLY A 14 -16.12 11.40 -17.17
C GLY A 14 -15.81 12.88 -17.46
N GLU A 15 -16.82 13.62 -17.96
CA GLU A 15 -16.75 15.01 -18.48
C GLU A 15 -16.05 16.05 -17.57
N ARG A 16 -15.90 15.76 -16.26
CA ARG A 16 -15.25 16.65 -15.29
C ARG A 16 -13.85 16.18 -14.86
N GLY A 17 -13.24 15.27 -15.61
CA GLY A 17 -11.95 14.65 -15.27
C GLY A 17 -12.01 13.71 -14.06
N ARG A 18 -13.21 13.39 -13.56
CA ARG A 18 -13.44 12.40 -12.49
C ARG A 18 -13.52 11.01 -13.09
N PHE A 19 -13.07 9.99 -12.37
CA PHE A 19 -13.22 8.60 -12.84
C PHE A 19 -14.70 8.27 -13.11
N ALA A 20 -14.96 7.61 -14.24
CA ALA A 20 -16.31 7.16 -14.59
C ALA A 20 -16.85 6.18 -13.54
N ARG A 21 -18.17 6.19 -13.31
CA ARG A 21 -18.83 5.24 -12.42
C ARG A 21 -18.64 3.83 -12.98
N GLY A 22 -18.13 2.90 -12.17
CA GLY A 22 -17.79 1.53 -12.62
C GLY A 22 -16.31 1.33 -12.98
N ASN A 23 -15.48 2.37 -12.95
CA ASN A 23 -14.05 2.24 -13.22
C ASN A 23 -13.35 1.32 -12.21
N GLY A 24 -13.01 0.10 -12.66
CA GLY A 24 -12.34 -0.92 -11.86
C GLY A 24 -10.95 -0.49 -11.38
N LEU A 25 -10.20 0.27 -12.18
CA LEU A 25 -8.87 0.79 -11.84
C LEU A 25 -8.95 1.85 -10.74
N ALA A 26 -9.93 2.76 -10.81
CA ALA A 26 -10.18 3.74 -9.77
C ALA A 26 -10.58 3.08 -8.45
N ARG A 27 -11.35 1.97 -8.51
CA ARG A 27 -11.73 1.18 -7.33
C ARG A 27 -10.53 0.47 -6.72
N VAL A 28 -9.67 -0.14 -7.54
CA VAL A 28 -8.41 -0.79 -7.10
C VAL A 28 -7.46 0.26 -6.50
N GLY A 29 -7.29 1.40 -7.16
CA GLY A 29 -6.48 2.52 -6.67
C GLY A 29 -7.03 3.15 -5.38
N GLY A 30 -8.35 3.26 -5.26
CA GLY A 30 -9.05 3.71 -4.06
C GLY A 30 -8.86 2.74 -2.89
N ARG A 31 -8.98 1.42 -3.13
CA ARG A 31 -8.68 0.39 -2.12
C ARG A 31 -7.21 0.38 -1.71
N ALA A 32 -6.29 0.55 -2.66
CA ALA A 32 -4.86 0.70 -2.37
C ALA A 32 -4.54 1.96 -1.54
N ARG A 33 -5.38 3.00 -1.63
CA ARG A 33 -5.26 4.23 -0.82
C ARG A 33 -6.10 4.22 0.46
N ALA A 34 -7.06 3.32 0.61
CA ALA A 34 -8.01 3.28 1.74
C ALA A 34 -7.34 3.05 3.11
N GLY A 35 -6.09 2.58 3.15
CA GLY A 35 -5.28 2.46 4.37
C GLY A 35 -4.31 3.63 4.63
N LYS A 36 -4.19 4.60 3.71
CA LYS A 36 -3.38 5.81 3.91
C LYS A 36 -4.17 6.81 4.76
N THR A 37 -4.38 6.48 6.03
CA THR A 37 -4.79 7.51 6.99
C THR A 37 -3.67 8.57 7.01
N ARG A 38 -4.05 9.86 6.96
CA ARG A 38 -3.10 10.98 7.04
C ARG A 38 -2.17 10.87 8.26
N LEU A 39 -2.58 10.12 9.29
CA LEU A 39 -1.76 9.82 10.47
C LEU A 39 -0.51 8.98 10.13
N ALA A 40 -0.62 8.02 9.22
CA ALA A 40 0.50 7.17 8.83
C ALA A 40 1.51 7.89 7.91
N ASP A 41 1.09 8.93 7.18
CA ASP A 41 2.00 9.87 6.51
C ASP A 41 2.60 10.90 7.51
N ARG A 42 1.93 11.12 8.63
CA ARG A 42 2.32 12.10 9.65
C ARG A 42 3.22 11.55 10.75
N LEU A 43 3.38 10.25 10.96
CA LEU A 43 4.29 9.69 11.98
C LEU A 43 5.78 10.12 11.84
N GLY A 44 6.16 10.81 10.76
CA GLY A 44 7.45 11.52 10.62
C GLY A 44 7.29 13.05 10.55
N LEU A 45 6.58 13.65 11.53
CA LEU A 45 6.05 15.03 11.55
C LEU A 45 7.04 16.19 11.26
N ARG A 46 8.36 15.96 11.26
CA ARG A 46 9.34 16.97 10.85
C ARG A 46 9.92 16.59 9.48
N ARG A 47 9.78 17.49 8.50
CA ARG A 47 10.63 17.41 7.30
C ARG A 47 12.07 17.47 7.79
N LEU A 48 12.86 16.50 7.36
CA LEU A 48 14.29 16.57 7.56
C LEU A 48 14.81 17.65 6.64
N ASP A 49 15.83 18.37 7.09
CA ASP A 49 16.56 19.27 6.22
C ASP A 49 17.23 18.47 5.11
N ASP A 50 17.42 19.11 3.95
CA ASP A 50 18.12 18.51 2.84
C ASP A 50 19.56 18.16 3.27
N GLY A 51 19.98 16.92 3.01
CA GLY A 51 21.30 16.43 3.40
C GLY A 51 21.41 15.87 4.83
N ALA A 52 20.32 15.77 5.59
CA ALA A 52 20.37 15.12 6.91
C ALA A 52 20.91 13.68 6.81
N ALA A 53 21.87 13.31 7.66
CA ALA A 53 22.50 11.98 7.67
C ALA A 53 21.49 10.82 7.82
N PHE A 54 20.34 11.07 8.46
CA PHE A 54 19.26 10.10 8.61
C PHE A 54 18.41 9.90 7.32
N GLY A 55 18.57 10.76 6.32
CA GLY A 55 17.76 10.80 5.08
C GLY A 55 17.71 9.47 4.33
N PRO A 56 18.86 8.83 4.00
CA PRO A 56 18.89 7.54 3.31
C PRO A 56 18.14 6.43 4.07
N TYR A 57 18.30 6.35 5.39
CA TYR A 57 17.61 5.36 6.24
C TYR A 57 16.11 5.58 6.26
N LYS A 58 15.66 6.85 6.35
CA LYS A 58 14.23 7.19 6.27
C LYS A 58 13.64 6.81 4.91
N ALA A 59 14.35 7.05 3.82
CA ALA A 59 13.92 6.64 2.48
C ALA A 59 13.77 5.12 2.38
N ALA A 60 14.74 4.36 2.91
CA ALA A 60 14.67 2.91 3.00
C ALA A 60 13.47 2.44 3.84
N ALA A 61 13.18 3.07 4.97
CA ALA A 61 12.00 2.76 5.80
C ALA A 61 10.67 2.94 5.05
N VAL A 62 10.55 3.99 4.22
CA VAL A 62 9.34 4.20 3.41
C VAL A 62 9.12 3.04 2.43
N SER A 63 10.17 2.61 1.74
CA SER A 63 10.12 1.47 0.81
C SER A 63 9.82 0.16 1.55
N PHE A 64 10.51 -0.07 2.68
CA PHE A 64 10.28 -1.24 3.53
C PHE A 64 8.82 -1.32 4.01
N ARG A 65 8.26 -0.22 4.52
CA ARG A 65 6.86 -0.17 4.95
C ARG A 65 5.91 -0.57 3.82
N ARG A 66 6.10 -0.02 2.62
CA ARG A 66 5.24 -0.34 1.46
C ARG A 66 5.30 -1.83 1.12
N ALA A 67 6.51 -2.39 1.09
CA ALA A 67 6.72 -3.81 0.81
C ALA A 67 6.06 -4.70 1.88
N GLN A 68 6.24 -4.38 3.16
CA GLN A 68 5.67 -5.15 4.28
C GLN A 68 4.13 -5.08 4.32
N CYS A 69 3.53 -3.91 4.11
CA CYS A 69 2.08 -3.81 4.01
C CYS A 69 1.52 -4.62 2.83
N ALA A 70 2.23 -4.62 1.69
CA ALA A 70 1.84 -5.42 0.53
C ALA A 70 1.98 -6.93 0.80
N GLU A 71 3.03 -7.34 1.50
CA GLU A 71 3.22 -8.73 1.90
C GLU A 71 2.15 -9.20 2.88
N LEU A 72 1.88 -8.44 3.95
CA LEU A 72 0.80 -8.76 4.89
C LEU A 72 -0.56 -8.86 4.19
N ALA A 73 -0.85 -7.95 3.27
CA ALA A 73 -2.08 -8.01 2.48
C ALA A 73 -2.17 -9.32 1.67
N ARG A 74 -1.07 -9.77 1.06
CA ARG A 74 -1.02 -11.00 0.26
C ARG A 74 -1.11 -12.27 1.10
N SER A 75 -0.38 -12.34 2.21
CA SER A 75 -0.21 -13.58 2.98
C SER A 75 -1.37 -13.84 3.95
N VAL A 76 -1.65 -12.88 4.84
CA VAL A 76 -2.63 -13.07 5.94
C VAL A 76 -3.80 -12.09 5.91
N GLY A 77 -3.69 -10.99 5.17
CA GLY A 77 -4.64 -9.88 5.14
C GLY A 77 -5.83 -10.06 4.20
N GLY A 78 -5.92 -11.16 3.46
CA GLY A 78 -6.99 -11.40 2.49
C GLY A 78 -7.07 -10.32 1.41
N GLY A 79 -5.93 -9.89 0.90
CA GLY A 79 -5.79 -8.84 -0.13
C GLY A 79 -5.73 -7.41 0.39
N TYR A 80 -5.83 -7.17 1.71
CA TYR A 80 -5.81 -5.82 2.27
C TYR A 80 -5.20 -5.76 3.67
N CYS A 81 -4.20 -4.89 3.83
CA CYS A 81 -3.61 -4.52 5.12
C CYS A 81 -4.35 -3.30 5.67
N GLY A 82 -5.09 -3.49 6.77
CA GLY A 82 -5.89 -2.45 7.40
C GLY A 82 -5.07 -1.32 8.02
N PRO A 83 -5.74 -0.24 8.44
CA PRO A 83 -5.07 0.94 8.98
C PRO A 83 -4.32 0.66 10.28
N ALA A 84 -4.80 -0.25 11.13
CA ALA A 84 -4.15 -0.60 12.39
C ALA A 84 -2.88 -1.46 12.18
N PRO A 85 -2.89 -2.57 11.44
CA PRO A 85 -1.64 -3.28 11.13
C PRO A 85 -0.69 -2.41 10.31
N SER A 86 -1.20 -1.57 9.38
CA SER A 86 -0.34 -0.65 8.63
C SER A 86 0.34 0.42 9.50
N SER A 87 -0.22 0.82 10.65
CA SER A 87 0.42 1.79 11.54
C SER A 87 1.55 1.12 12.34
N LEU A 88 1.36 -0.14 12.76
CA LEU A 88 2.41 -0.95 13.39
C LEU A 88 3.60 -1.17 12.45
N VAL A 89 3.35 -1.47 11.17
CA VAL A 89 4.41 -1.57 10.15
C VAL A 89 5.14 -0.24 9.97
N ALA A 90 4.43 0.89 10.05
CA ALA A 90 5.06 2.22 9.97
C ALA A 90 6.01 2.47 11.15
N SER A 91 5.60 2.13 12.37
CA SER A 91 6.46 2.19 13.56
C SER A 91 7.68 1.26 13.42
N ALA A 92 7.45 0.01 13.00
CA ALA A 92 8.51 -0.97 12.78
C ALA A 92 9.57 -0.49 11.78
N ALA A 93 9.13 0.13 10.69
CA ALA A 93 10.02 0.67 9.66
C ALA A 93 10.90 1.81 10.19
N LEU A 94 10.32 2.74 10.96
CA LEU A 94 11.07 3.84 11.57
C LEU A 94 12.05 3.35 12.64
N GLN A 95 11.62 2.41 13.49
CA GLN A 95 12.49 1.78 14.49
C GLN A 95 13.69 1.09 13.81
N LEU A 96 13.45 0.38 12.71
CA LEU A 96 14.53 -0.26 11.95
C LEU A 96 15.48 0.77 11.32
N ALA A 97 14.96 1.85 10.73
CA ALA A 97 15.81 2.91 10.19
C ALA A 97 16.69 3.56 11.27
N TRP A 98 16.12 3.88 12.43
CA TRP A 98 16.90 4.40 13.56
C TRP A 98 17.91 3.39 14.08
N SER A 99 17.55 2.11 14.14
CA SER A 99 18.48 1.04 14.50
C SER A 99 19.69 1.00 13.59
N ARG A 100 19.50 1.07 12.27
CA ARG A 100 20.62 1.08 11.30
C ARG A 100 21.48 2.33 11.43
N TYR A 101 20.85 3.51 11.44
CA TYR A 101 21.57 4.77 11.59
C TYR A 101 22.42 4.83 12.88
N LEU A 102 21.84 4.46 14.03
CA LEU A 102 22.58 4.44 15.29
C LEU A 102 23.67 3.36 15.32
N GLY A 103 23.45 2.24 14.62
CA GLY A 103 24.45 1.19 14.47
C GLY A 103 25.68 1.65 13.68
N ASP A 104 25.46 2.37 12.59
CA ASP A 104 26.55 2.93 11.77
C ASP A 104 27.31 4.00 12.57
N LEU A 105 26.60 4.90 13.27
CA LEU A 105 27.24 5.87 14.17
C LEU A 105 28.04 5.19 15.29
N ALA A 106 27.53 4.12 15.88
CA ALA A 106 28.25 3.38 16.93
C ALA A 106 29.54 2.74 16.39
N ALA A 107 29.51 2.25 15.15
CA ALA A 107 30.70 1.71 14.49
C ALA A 107 31.74 2.80 14.19
N GLU A 108 31.30 4.01 13.84
CA GLU A 108 32.18 5.16 13.58
C GLU A 108 32.79 5.73 14.86
N THR A 109 32.02 5.88 15.94
CA THR A 109 32.46 6.54 17.17
C THR A 109 33.01 5.60 18.23
N GLY A 110 32.72 4.30 18.12
CA GLY A 110 33.01 3.32 19.17
C GLY A 110 32.11 3.47 20.40
N ASP A 111 31.00 4.20 20.33
CA ASP A 111 30.11 4.43 21.47
C ASP A 111 29.19 3.21 21.74
N PRO A 112 29.38 2.48 22.86
CA PRO A 112 28.59 1.31 23.17
C PRO A 112 27.11 1.62 23.49
N GLU A 113 26.79 2.83 23.95
CA GLU A 113 25.41 3.23 24.26
C GLU A 113 24.58 3.36 22.97
N LEU A 114 25.17 3.89 21.89
CA LEU A 114 24.53 3.91 20.57
C LEU A 114 24.29 2.49 20.05
N ALA A 115 25.27 1.58 20.21
CA ALA A 115 25.13 0.19 19.80
C ALA A 115 23.99 -0.53 20.56
N MET A 116 23.87 -0.31 21.87
CA MET A 116 22.79 -0.88 22.68
C MET A 116 21.42 -0.34 22.26
N ARG A 117 21.29 0.97 22.02
CA ARG A 117 20.05 1.58 21.52
C ARG A 117 19.66 1.05 20.14
N ALA A 118 20.63 0.91 19.24
CA ALA A 118 20.43 0.32 17.93
C ALA A 118 19.87 -1.11 18.03
N SER A 119 20.48 -1.94 18.89
CA SER A 119 20.03 -3.32 19.14
C SER A 119 18.60 -3.38 19.67
N ARG A 120 18.28 -2.54 20.66
CA ARG A 120 16.94 -2.46 21.25
C ARG A 120 15.87 -2.08 20.23
N LEU A 121 16.12 -1.05 19.42
CA LEU A 121 15.19 -0.64 18.35
C LEU A 121 14.98 -1.72 17.29
N ALA A 122 16.02 -2.50 16.96
CA ALA A 122 15.87 -3.66 16.08
C ALA A 122 14.97 -4.74 16.71
N ALA A 123 15.07 -4.97 18.02
CA ALA A 123 14.16 -5.89 18.72
C ALA A 123 12.71 -5.38 18.72
N ASP A 124 12.50 -4.09 19.03
CA ASP A 124 11.17 -3.46 19.04
C ASP A 124 10.52 -3.46 17.65
N SER A 125 11.32 -3.27 16.59
CA SER A 125 10.87 -3.38 15.21
C SER A 125 10.32 -4.78 14.90
N ARG A 126 11.03 -5.84 15.31
CA ARG A 126 10.55 -7.23 15.14
C ARG A 126 9.24 -7.48 15.89
N GLN A 127 9.14 -7.01 17.13
CA GLN A 127 7.92 -7.15 17.92
C GLN A 127 6.72 -6.45 17.27
N SER A 128 6.95 -5.24 16.73
CA SER A 128 5.92 -4.50 16.01
C SER A 128 5.44 -5.22 14.75
N LEU A 129 6.33 -5.91 14.02
CA LEU A 129 5.95 -6.71 12.85
C LEU A 129 5.14 -7.96 13.22
N LEU A 130 5.49 -8.65 14.30
CA LEU A 130 4.71 -9.80 14.78
C LEU A 130 3.30 -9.37 15.20
N ALA A 131 3.19 -8.25 15.92
CA ALA A 131 1.90 -7.67 16.28
C ALA A 131 1.08 -7.25 15.04
N ALA A 132 1.73 -6.64 14.04
CA ALA A 132 1.08 -6.27 12.79
C ALA A 132 0.55 -7.49 12.03
N HIS A 133 1.32 -8.57 11.99
CA HIS A 133 0.93 -9.81 11.33
C HIS A 133 -0.31 -10.43 11.99
N GLU A 134 -0.26 -10.62 13.31
CA GLU A 134 -1.38 -11.18 14.08
C GLU A 134 -2.65 -10.34 13.94
N LEU A 135 -2.51 -9.01 14.08
CA LEU A 135 -3.65 -8.10 13.94
C LEU A 135 -4.23 -8.14 12.52
N CYS A 136 -3.38 -8.17 11.49
CA CYS A 136 -3.84 -8.25 10.11
C CYS A 136 -4.59 -9.55 9.82
N ALA A 137 -4.13 -10.68 10.37
CA ALA A 137 -4.81 -11.97 10.25
C ALA A 137 -6.19 -11.94 10.93
N ARG A 138 -6.27 -11.37 12.14
CA ARG A 138 -7.55 -11.20 12.87
C ARG A 138 -8.52 -10.30 12.11
N GLU A 139 -8.05 -9.15 11.61
CA GLU A 139 -8.87 -8.23 10.82
C GLU A 139 -9.40 -8.90 9.54
N ALA A 140 -8.58 -9.74 8.89
CA ALA A 140 -9.01 -10.48 7.69
C ALA A 140 -10.04 -11.57 7.99
N ALA A 141 -9.89 -12.27 9.13
CA ALA A 141 -10.81 -13.32 9.55
C ALA A 141 -12.23 -12.79 9.85
N VAL A 142 -12.33 -11.60 10.45
CA VAL A 142 -13.64 -10.99 10.77
C VAL A 142 -14.24 -10.20 9.63
N ARG A 143 -13.47 -9.94 8.56
CA ARG A 143 -13.95 -9.15 7.42
C ARG A 143 -15.05 -9.94 6.70
N PRO A 144 -16.23 -9.34 6.46
CA PRO A 144 -17.28 -10.02 5.71
C PRO A 144 -16.74 -10.38 4.32
N ARG A 145 -16.73 -11.68 4.02
CA ARG A 145 -16.44 -12.17 2.68
C ARG A 145 -17.67 -11.92 1.82
N LYS A 146 -17.50 -11.35 0.62
CA LYS A 146 -18.58 -11.37 -0.36
C LYS A 146 -18.94 -12.83 -0.60
N SER A 147 -20.22 -13.16 -0.50
CA SER A 147 -20.66 -14.49 -0.89
C SER A 147 -20.51 -14.62 -2.40
N ARG A 148 -20.31 -15.85 -2.89
CA ARG A 148 -20.31 -16.13 -4.33
C ARG A 148 -21.61 -15.66 -5.01
N LEU A 149 -22.72 -15.62 -4.27
CA LEU A 149 -24.00 -15.09 -4.74
C LEU A 149 -23.98 -13.57 -4.89
N ASP A 150 -23.29 -12.84 -4.01
CA ASP A 150 -23.11 -11.39 -4.15
C ASP A 150 -22.25 -11.03 -5.36
N GLU A 151 -21.26 -11.87 -5.66
CA GLU A 151 -20.40 -11.72 -6.84
C GLU A 151 -21.18 -11.99 -8.14
N LEU A 152 -21.94 -13.08 -8.19
CA LEU A 152 -22.80 -13.42 -9.32
C LEU A 152 -23.92 -12.38 -9.53
N ARG A 153 -24.49 -11.84 -8.45
CA ARG A 153 -25.50 -10.78 -8.53
C ARG A 153 -24.93 -9.47 -9.09
N GLU A 154 -23.69 -9.12 -8.73
CA GLU A 154 -22.98 -7.98 -9.33
C GLU A 154 -22.67 -8.22 -10.82
N GLU A 155 -22.33 -9.45 -11.20
CA GLU A 155 -22.03 -9.83 -12.59
C GLU A 155 -23.29 -9.76 -13.47
N TRP A 156 -24.42 -10.29 -12.99
CA TRP A 156 -25.71 -10.27 -13.69
C TRP A 156 -26.39 -8.90 -13.70
N SER A 157 -25.99 -7.99 -12.81
CA SER A 157 -26.47 -6.60 -12.80
C SER A 157 -25.64 -5.66 -13.67
N ARG A 158 -24.60 -6.17 -14.36
CA ARG A 158 -23.90 -5.36 -15.37
C ARG A 158 -24.81 -5.27 -16.60
N PRO A 159 -25.14 -4.05 -17.07
CA PRO A 159 -25.85 -3.90 -18.33
C PRO A 159 -25.01 -4.52 -19.46
N ASP A 160 -25.66 -5.32 -20.31
CA ASP A 160 -25.03 -5.88 -21.49
C ASP A 160 -24.57 -4.72 -22.39
N ASP A 161 -23.27 -4.43 -22.40
CA ASP A 161 -22.61 -3.52 -23.35
C ASP A 161 -22.54 -4.20 -24.74
N ASP A 162 -23.66 -4.76 -25.20
CA ASP A 162 -23.81 -5.35 -26.53
C ASP A 162 -24.65 -4.39 -27.40
N THR A 163 -24.09 -3.21 -27.62
CA THR A 163 -24.40 -2.42 -28.83
C THR A 163 -23.13 -2.39 -29.66
N THR A 164 -22.91 -3.50 -30.36
CA THR A 164 -22.13 -3.52 -31.58
C THR A 164 -22.78 -2.53 -32.56
N ASP A 165 -22.21 -1.33 -32.63
CA ASP A 165 -22.54 -0.32 -33.62
C ASP A 165 -22.09 -0.86 -34.99
N GLY A 166 -22.99 -1.61 -35.63
CA GLY A 166 -22.87 -2.12 -36.97
C GLY A 166 -22.96 -0.97 -37.97
N GLY A 167 -21.85 -0.22 -38.09
CA GLY A 167 -21.61 0.73 -39.16
C GLY A 167 -21.68 0.02 -40.52
N SER A 168 -22.86 0.03 -41.11
CA SER A 168 -23.12 -0.39 -42.49
C SER A 168 -22.72 0.78 -43.40
N GLY A 169 -21.44 0.82 -43.74
CA GLY A 169 -20.90 1.63 -44.82
C GLY A 169 -20.76 0.81 -46.10
N ASP A 170 -21.19 1.43 -47.20
CA ASP A 170 -20.85 1.18 -48.61
C ASP A 170 -21.51 0.03 -49.39
N GLY A 171 -22.26 0.44 -50.42
CA GLY A 171 -22.77 -0.39 -51.52
C GLY A 171 -23.38 0.47 -52.62
N GLN A 172 -22.51 0.98 -53.51
CA GLN A 172 -22.81 1.76 -54.72
C GLN A 172 -23.76 1.04 -55.70
N ALA A 173 -24.60 1.83 -56.38
CA ALA A 173 -24.97 1.64 -57.79
C ALA A 173 -25.29 3.00 -58.42
#